data_AF-A0A5M4D389-F1
#
_entry.id   AF-A0A5M4D389-F1
#
_cell.length_a   1.000
_cell.length_b   1.000
_cell.length_c   1.000
_cell.angle_alpha   90.00
_cell.angle_beta   90.00
_cell.angle_gamma   90.00
#
_symmetry.space_group_name_H-M   'P 1'
#
loop_
_entity.id
_entity.type
_entity.pdbx_description
1 polymer ?
#
loop_
_entity_poly.entity_id
_entity_poly.type
_entity_poly.pdbx_seq_one_letter_code
_entity_poly.pdbx_strand_id
1 'polypeptide(L)'
;MNGHSDRRGQGRRGDHHHDRGDRGHRDDRGGERGHRGTPLSDLDTKLTELSRRVIGAAIEVHKGLGPGYPREVYVNALKSELKHEEISYKLDHTFDVLFEEEVVGKVKVDMFIGDRFLIKIMAEQRDVRPHERTELRAQLRAADLELGLVINFGERRLKDGLVRVLNPDKLAALKGDTDDEYEDDEYEDDDEFEEEDDNESEDAG
;
A
#
# COMPACT_ATOMS: atom_id res chain seq x y z
N MET A 1 36.72 0.13 -75.30
CA MET A 1 37.07 -1.31 -75.19
C MET A 1 36.14 -1.88 -74.14
N ASN A 2 34.94 -2.37 -74.48
CA ASN A 2 34.58 -3.69 -75.02
C ASN A 2 35.08 -4.91 -74.21
N GLY A 3 34.12 -5.77 -73.80
CA GLY A 3 34.26 -7.17 -73.38
C GLY A 3 33.53 -7.49 -72.07
N HIS A 4 32.26 -7.94 -72.01
CA HIS A 4 31.74 -9.32 -72.24
C HIS A 4 32.57 -10.40 -71.52
N SER A 5 32.06 -11.40 -70.76
CA SER A 5 30.77 -12.10 -70.76
C SER A 5 30.71 -13.19 -69.65
N ASP A 6 29.49 -13.44 -69.13
CA ASP A 6 28.82 -14.72 -68.78
C ASP A 6 29.49 -15.89 -68.01
N ARG A 7 28.78 -16.39 -66.97
CA ARG A 7 28.11 -17.73 -66.87
C ARG A 7 27.60 -17.99 -65.44
N ARG A 8 26.27 -18.09 -65.22
CA ARG A 8 25.41 -19.30 -65.09
C ARG A 8 25.75 -20.28 -63.95
N GLY A 9 24.76 -20.58 -63.08
CA GLY A 9 24.59 -21.95 -62.55
C GLY A 9 23.95 -22.20 -61.16
N GLN A 10 22.60 -22.23 -61.09
CA GLN A 10 21.71 -23.24 -60.45
C GLN A 10 21.67 -23.54 -58.92
N GLY A 11 20.42 -23.66 -58.42
CA GLY A 11 20.00 -24.54 -57.30
C GLY A 11 19.08 -23.88 -56.24
N ARG A 12 17.77 -23.67 -56.46
CA ARG A 12 16.58 -24.52 -56.15
C ARG A 12 16.30 -24.86 -54.66
N ARG A 13 14.98 -24.80 -54.34
CA ARG A 13 14.19 -25.22 -53.14
C ARG A 13 13.98 -24.07 -52.15
N GLY A 14 12.80 -23.51 -51.91
CA GLY A 14 11.40 -23.95 -52.09
C GLY A 14 10.81 -24.16 -50.71
N ASP A 15 9.80 -23.38 -50.31
CA ASP A 15 8.73 -23.82 -49.41
C ASP A 15 7.52 -22.86 -49.48
N HIS A 16 6.37 -23.48 -49.71
CA HIS A 16 5.03 -22.91 -49.65
C HIS A 16 4.52 -22.98 -48.19
N HIS A 17 3.73 -22.00 -47.73
CA HIS A 17 2.32 -22.19 -47.33
C HIS A 17 1.78 -21.02 -46.47
N HIS A 18 0.74 -20.40 -47.03
CA HIS A 18 -0.55 -20.06 -46.42
C HIS A 18 -0.76 -18.72 -45.68
N ASP A 19 -1.52 -17.91 -46.41
CA ASP A 19 -2.33 -16.75 -46.07
C ASP A 19 -3.65 -17.16 -45.35
N ARG A 20 -4.12 -16.24 -44.50
CA ARG A 20 -5.46 -16.04 -43.88
C ARG A 20 -5.95 -16.89 -42.69
N GLY A 21 -6.26 -16.15 -41.63
CA GLY A 21 -7.18 -16.52 -40.56
C GLY A 21 -7.42 -15.33 -39.62
N ASP A 22 -8.36 -14.46 -40.01
CA ASP A 22 -8.86 -13.31 -39.25
C ASP A 22 -9.77 -13.75 -38.09
N ARG A 23 -9.62 -13.06 -36.95
CA ARG A 23 -10.58 -12.81 -35.84
C ARG A 23 -11.27 -13.98 -35.13
N GLY A 24 -10.96 -14.08 -33.82
CA GLY A 24 -11.77 -14.74 -32.81
C GLY A 24 -11.43 -14.22 -31.42
N HIS A 25 -12.08 -13.12 -31.05
CA HIS A 25 -12.12 -12.50 -29.72
C HIS A 25 -12.32 -13.57 -28.62
N ARG A 26 -11.37 -13.70 -27.69
CA ARG A 26 -11.57 -14.44 -26.44
C ARG A 26 -11.13 -13.58 -25.27
N ASP A 27 -12.16 -12.95 -24.71
CA ASP A 27 -12.33 -12.47 -23.34
C ASP A 27 -11.13 -12.68 -22.42
N ASP A 28 -10.42 -11.57 -22.25
CA ASP A 28 -9.51 -11.25 -21.17
C ASP A 28 -10.32 -11.18 -19.86
N ARG A 29 -10.62 -12.34 -19.26
CA ARG A 29 -11.24 -12.41 -17.93
C ARG A 29 -10.17 -12.50 -16.85
N GLY A 30 -9.82 -11.32 -16.33
CA GLY A 30 -10.13 -10.99 -14.95
C GLY A 30 -9.39 -11.81 -13.90
N GLY A 31 -8.28 -11.24 -13.44
CA GLY A 31 -7.59 -11.74 -12.25
C GLY A 31 -6.44 -10.90 -11.75
N GLU A 32 -6.24 -9.67 -12.24
CA GLU A 32 -5.44 -8.69 -11.51
C GLU A 32 -6.20 -8.33 -10.23
N ARG A 33 -5.99 -9.14 -9.18
CA ARG A 33 -6.16 -8.69 -7.80
C ARG A 33 -5.11 -7.61 -7.58
N GLY A 34 -5.35 -6.44 -8.16
CA GLY A 34 -4.71 -5.22 -7.71
C GLY A 34 -4.96 -5.19 -6.22
N HIS A 35 -3.90 -5.30 -5.43
CA HIS A 35 -3.94 -5.03 -4.01
C HIS A 35 -4.58 -3.65 -3.87
N ARG A 36 -5.89 -3.61 -3.59
CA ARG A 36 -6.58 -2.40 -3.17
C ARG A 36 -5.83 -1.98 -1.92
N GLY A 37 -4.90 -1.03 -2.08
CA GLY A 37 -4.18 -0.46 -0.95
C GLY A 37 -5.23 0.01 0.04
N THR A 38 -5.07 -0.35 1.30
CA THR A 38 -5.98 0.05 2.37
C THR A 38 -6.21 1.56 2.29
N PRO A 39 -7.45 2.02 2.06
CA PRO A 39 -7.73 3.44 1.88
C PRO A 39 -7.29 4.27 3.09
N LEU A 40 -6.82 5.49 2.83
CA LEU A 40 -6.44 6.46 3.89
C LEU A 40 -7.60 6.79 4.85
N SER A 41 -8.84 6.51 4.47
CA SER A 41 -10.03 6.68 5.32
C SER A 41 -10.04 5.76 6.54
N ASP A 42 -9.26 4.69 6.53
CA ASP A 42 -9.19 3.72 7.62
C ASP A 42 -8.24 4.14 8.75
N LEU A 43 -7.55 5.28 8.60
CA LEU A 43 -6.62 5.79 9.62
C LEU A 43 -7.32 6.78 10.54
N ASP A 44 -6.95 6.75 11.82
CA ASP A 44 -7.28 7.81 12.77
C ASP A 44 -6.97 9.20 12.18
N THR A 45 -7.91 10.13 12.36
CA THR A 45 -7.78 11.49 11.86
C THR A 45 -6.60 12.20 12.50
N LYS A 46 -6.37 12.01 13.81
CA LYS A 46 -5.22 12.64 14.50
C LYS A 46 -3.89 12.09 13.99
N LEU A 47 -3.81 10.79 13.74
CA LEU A 47 -2.64 10.16 13.10
C LEU A 47 -2.37 10.75 11.72
N THR A 48 -3.41 10.92 10.91
CA THR A 48 -3.30 11.49 9.57
C THR A 48 -2.82 12.93 9.61
N GLU A 49 -3.38 13.76 10.49
CA GLU A 49 -2.97 15.14 10.73
C GLU A 49 -1.51 15.24 11.18
N LEU A 50 -1.10 14.43 12.17
CA LEU A 50 0.28 14.40 12.64
C LEU A 50 1.23 14.02 11.49
N SER A 51 0.89 13.01 10.69
CA SER A 51 1.69 12.61 9.53
C SER A 51 1.83 13.74 8.50
N ARG A 52 0.77 14.53 8.26
CA ARG A 52 0.81 15.68 7.35
C ARG A 52 1.74 16.77 7.85
N ARG A 53 1.72 17.06 9.15
CA ARG A 53 2.62 18.04 9.77
C ARG A 53 4.08 17.64 9.64
N VAL A 54 4.40 16.36 9.89
CA VAL A 54 5.75 15.81 9.69
C VAL A 54 6.18 15.86 8.23
N ILE A 55 5.29 15.55 7.29
CA ILE A 55 5.58 15.68 5.86
C ILE A 55 5.87 17.15 5.51
N GLY A 56 5.11 18.09 6.07
CA GLY A 56 5.37 19.53 5.95
C GLY A 56 6.78 19.91 6.42
N ALA A 57 7.16 19.48 7.63
CA ALA A 57 8.51 19.67 8.17
C ALA A 57 9.60 19.09 7.25
N ALA A 58 9.42 17.87 6.74
CA ALA A 58 10.37 17.26 5.81
C ALA A 58 10.46 18.06 4.48
N ILE A 59 9.35 18.61 3.98
CA ILE A 59 9.34 19.48 2.80
C ILE A 59 10.17 20.73 3.05
N GLU A 60 10.03 21.40 4.19
CA GLU A 60 10.82 22.59 4.53
C GLU A 60 12.32 22.27 4.62
N VAL A 61 12.69 21.13 5.23
CA VAL A 61 14.08 20.64 5.23
C VAL A 61 14.61 20.48 3.81
N HIS A 62 13.87 19.80 2.93
CA HIS A 62 14.32 19.54 1.56
C HIS A 62 14.39 20.82 0.72
N LYS A 63 13.48 21.78 0.93
CA LYS A 63 13.55 23.10 0.30
C LYS A 63 14.79 23.89 0.73
N GLY A 64 15.13 23.84 2.01
CA GLY A 64 16.26 24.58 2.57
C GLY A 64 17.62 23.99 2.20
N LEU A 65 17.75 22.66 2.24
CA LEU A 65 19.02 21.98 2.01
C LEU A 65 19.20 21.48 0.58
N GLY A 66 18.11 21.09 -0.10
CA GLY A 66 18.18 20.30 -1.32
C GLY A 66 18.80 18.91 -1.10
N PRO A 67 18.95 18.11 -2.16
CA PRO A 67 19.65 16.83 -2.12
C PRO A 67 21.19 17.02 -2.12
N GLY A 68 21.92 16.00 -1.66
CA GLY A 68 23.40 15.94 -1.76
C GLY A 68 24.15 15.85 -0.42
N TYR A 69 23.47 16.05 0.70
CA TYR A 69 24.08 15.87 2.03
C TYR A 69 23.97 14.42 2.54
N PRO A 70 24.83 14.03 3.51
CA PRO A 70 24.67 12.76 4.23
C PRO A 70 23.35 12.69 4.99
N ARG A 71 22.85 11.47 5.21
CA ARG A 71 21.60 11.18 5.94
C ARG A 71 21.52 11.91 7.28
N GLU A 72 22.62 11.95 8.03
CA GLU A 72 22.70 12.52 9.36
C GLU A 72 22.39 14.04 9.37
N VAL A 73 22.70 14.73 8.27
CA VAL A 73 22.38 16.16 8.12
C VAL A 73 20.86 16.34 8.05
N TYR A 74 20.15 15.52 7.27
CA TYR A 74 18.69 15.57 7.20
C TYR A 74 18.02 15.15 8.49
N VAL A 75 18.56 14.15 9.20
CA VAL A 75 18.07 13.80 10.54
C VAL A 75 18.16 15.01 11.47
N ASN A 76 19.29 15.71 11.50
CA ASN A 76 19.46 16.89 12.34
C ASN A 76 18.55 18.05 11.93
N ALA A 77 18.37 18.29 10.64
CA ALA A 77 17.46 19.32 10.14
C ALA A 77 16.00 18.99 10.50
N LEU A 78 15.56 17.75 10.28
CA LEU A 78 14.20 17.32 10.60
C LEU A 78 13.92 17.40 12.10
N LYS A 79 14.89 17.07 12.96
CA LYS A 79 14.78 17.27 14.41
C LYS A 79 14.52 18.72 14.78
N SER A 80 15.14 19.67 14.07
CA SER A 80 14.94 21.10 14.29
C SER A 80 13.52 21.52 13.93
N GLU A 81 13.03 21.09 12.76
CA GLU A 81 11.66 21.38 12.31
C GLU A 81 10.61 20.73 13.22
N LEU A 82 10.79 19.48 13.61
CA LEU A 82 9.86 18.80 14.54
C LEU A 82 9.82 19.48 15.90
N LYS A 83 10.96 20.00 16.38
CA LYS A 83 11.00 20.79 17.62
C LYS A 83 10.26 22.12 17.46
N HIS A 84 10.39 22.78 16.31
CA HIS A 84 9.67 24.03 16.03
C HIS A 84 8.15 23.80 15.99
N GLU A 85 7.73 22.69 15.41
CA GLU A 85 6.34 22.23 15.36
C GLU A 85 5.84 21.62 16.69
N GLU A 86 6.66 21.57 17.73
CA GLU A 86 6.31 20.95 19.02
C GLU A 86 5.86 19.48 18.89
N ILE A 87 6.42 18.76 17.92
CA ILE A 87 6.16 17.34 17.68
C ILE A 87 7.20 16.51 18.45
N SER A 88 6.74 15.64 19.35
CA SER A 88 7.63 14.73 20.07
C SER A 88 8.17 13.63 19.14
N TYR A 89 9.43 13.25 19.36
CA TYR A 89 10.06 12.17 18.61
C TYR A 89 11.12 11.45 19.46
N LYS A 90 11.38 10.19 19.12
CA LYS A 90 12.51 9.40 19.63
C LYS A 90 13.37 8.97 18.45
N LEU A 91 14.69 9.10 18.57
CA LEU A 91 15.63 8.63 17.54
C LEU A 91 16.08 7.22 17.86
N ASP A 92 16.42 6.46 16.82
CA ASP A 92 17.10 5.16 16.97
C ASP A 92 16.36 4.23 17.94
N HIS A 93 15.03 4.34 18.00
CA HIS A 93 14.21 3.61 18.95
C HIS A 93 14.14 2.13 18.56
N THR A 94 14.16 1.25 19.55
CA THR A 94 14.18 -0.20 19.32
C THR A 94 12.87 -0.84 19.76
N PHE A 95 12.32 -1.69 18.90
CA PHE A 95 11.16 -2.53 19.20
C PHE A 95 11.59 -4.00 19.24
N ASP A 96 10.98 -4.76 20.14
CA ASP A 96 11.20 -6.20 20.21
C ASP A 96 10.50 -6.89 19.03
N VAL A 97 11.17 -7.90 18.48
CA VAL A 97 10.60 -8.77 17.45
C VAL A 97 10.16 -10.04 18.15
N LEU A 98 8.86 -10.32 18.08
CA LEU A 98 8.27 -11.52 18.64
C LEU A 98 8.12 -12.60 17.56
N PHE A 99 8.41 -13.84 17.95
CA PHE A 99 8.05 -15.05 17.21
C PHE A 99 7.44 -16.02 18.22
N GLU A 100 6.18 -16.41 18.03
CA GLU A 100 5.45 -17.28 18.98
C GLU A 100 5.54 -16.78 20.44
N GLU A 101 5.30 -15.48 20.65
CA GLU A 101 5.38 -14.78 21.96
C GLU A 101 6.80 -14.63 22.55
N GLU A 102 7.81 -15.28 21.97
CA GLU A 102 9.19 -15.13 22.39
C GLU A 102 9.90 -13.98 21.68
N VAL A 103 10.66 -13.19 22.44
CA VAL A 103 11.52 -12.14 21.87
C VAL A 103 12.72 -12.79 21.18
N VAL A 104 12.73 -12.77 19.85
CA VAL A 104 13.81 -13.35 19.02
C VAL A 104 14.81 -12.31 18.52
N GLY A 105 14.55 -11.03 18.75
CA GLY A 105 15.46 -9.96 18.37
C GLY A 105 14.89 -8.57 18.59
N LYS A 106 15.60 -7.57 18.07
CA LYS A 106 15.18 -6.17 18.10
C LYS A 106 15.32 -5.57 16.71
N VAL A 107 14.40 -4.71 16.33
CA VAL A 107 14.51 -3.83 15.17
C VAL A 107 14.69 -2.41 15.63
N LYS A 108 15.54 -1.65 14.93
CA LYS A 108 15.80 -0.24 15.22
C LYS A 108 15.18 0.62 14.12
N VAL A 109 14.46 1.66 14.51
CA VAL A 109 13.82 2.62 13.60
C VAL A 109 14.57 3.95 13.64
N ASP A 110 14.54 4.71 12.55
CA ASP A 110 15.27 5.99 12.50
C ASP A 110 14.60 7.03 13.40
N MET A 111 13.28 7.16 13.31
CA MET A 111 12.48 7.99 14.20
C MET A 111 11.15 7.34 14.56
N PHE A 112 10.76 7.47 15.82
CA PHE A 112 9.42 7.17 16.31
C PHE A 112 8.73 8.49 16.69
N ILE A 113 7.67 8.84 15.98
CA ILE A 113 7.02 10.15 16.07
C ILE A 113 5.77 10.06 16.94
N GLY A 114 5.69 10.93 17.94
CA GLY A 114 4.48 11.13 18.75
C GLY A 114 4.02 9.89 19.52
N ASP A 115 4.86 8.85 19.58
CA ASP A 115 4.45 7.49 19.96
C ASP A 115 3.29 6.92 19.09
N ARG A 116 3.21 7.35 17.82
CA ARG A 116 2.12 7.01 16.88
C ARG A 116 2.57 6.35 15.58
N PHE A 117 3.72 6.72 15.01
CA PHE A 117 4.13 6.19 13.71
C PHE A 117 5.64 6.26 13.49
N LEU A 118 6.13 5.47 12.53
CA LEU A 118 7.57 5.30 12.27
C LEU A 118 8.03 6.09 11.05
N ILE A 119 9.29 6.55 11.06
CA ILE A 119 9.96 7.10 9.88
C ILE A 119 11.23 6.30 9.58
N LYS A 120 11.42 5.98 8.30
CA LYS A 120 12.71 5.60 7.71
C LYS A 120 13.24 6.77 6.88
N ILE A 121 14.48 7.20 7.14
CA ILE A 121 15.13 8.34 6.50
C ILE A 121 16.23 7.81 5.58
N MET A 122 16.18 8.26 4.32
CA MET A 122 17.16 7.97 3.28
C MET A 122 17.71 9.27 2.68
N ALA A 123 18.88 9.18 2.08
CA ALA A 123 19.56 10.30 1.41
C ALA A 123 20.28 9.83 0.13
N GLU A 124 19.64 8.92 -0.61
CA GLU A 124 20.25 8.24 -1.75
C GLU A 124 19.65 8.78 -3.06
N GLN A 125 20.46 8.99 -4.09
CA GLN A 125 20.00 9.47 -5.42
C GLN A 125 19.35 8.32 -6.21
N ARG A 126 18.27 7.77 -5.69
CA ARG A 126 17.48 6.68 -6.28
C ARG A 126 16.11 6.57 -5.64
N ASP A 127 15.18 5.97 -6.37
CA ASP A 127 13.84 5.71 -5.84
C ASP A 127 13.86 4.80 -4.61
N VAL A 128 12.83 4.95 -3.78
CA VAL A 128 12.50 4.00 -2.71
C VAL A 128 12.08 2.67 -3.36
N ARG A 129 12.84 1.60 -3.08
CA ARG A 129 12.59 0.30 -3.70
C ARG A 129 11.62 -0.53 -2.83
N PRO A 130 11.17 -1.70 -3.31
CA PRO A 130 10.24 -2.54 -2.55
C PRO A 130 10.81 -3.02 -1.20
N HIS A 131 12.13 -3.23 -1.10
CA HIS A 131 12.73 -3.77 0.11
C HIS A 131 12.67 -2.80 1.30
N GLU A 132 12.81 -1.48 1.08
CA GLU A 132 12.67 -0.49 2.15
C GLU A 132 11.23 -0.40 2.66
N ARG A 133 10.25 -0.60 1.77
CA ARG A 133 8.84 -0.68 2.14
C ARG A 133 8.56 -1.94 2.96
N THR A 134 9.16 -3.07 2.58
CA THR A 134 9.04 -4.35 3.30
C THR A 134 9.69 -4.28 4.67
N GLU A 135 10.88 -3.67 4.76
CA GLU A 135 11.59 -3.45 6.03
C GLU A 135 10.77 -2.56 6.98
N LEU A 136 10.28 -1.41 6.50
CA LEU A 136 9.45 -0.53 7.31
C LEU A 136 8.15 -1.22 7.73
N ARG A 137 7.53 -2.04 6.87
CA ARG A 137 6.34 -2.81 7.25
C ARG A 137 6.66 -3.83 8.36
N ALA A 138 7.82 -4.48 8.32
CA ALA A 138 8.24 -5.38 9.39
C ALA A 138 8.45 -4.64 10.72
N GLN A 139 9.03 -3.44 10.67
CA GLN A 139 9.16 -2.57 11.84
C GLN A 139 7.80 -2.15 12.41
N LEU A 140 6.83 -1.83 11.56
CA LEU A 140 5.47 -1.49 11.99
C LEU A 140 4.76 -2.65 12.69
N ARG A 141 4.96 -3.89 12.21
CA ARG A 141 4.43 -5.07 12.91
C ARG A 141 5.07 -5.27 14.27
N ALA A 142 6.40 -5.12 14.38
CA ALA A 142 7.11 -5.21 15.66
C ALA A 142 6.67 -4.12 16.66
N ALA A 143 6.31 -2.94 16.15
CA ALA A 143 5.84 -1.82 16.97
C ALA A 143 4.33 -1.83 17.24
N ASP A 144 3.57 -2.75 16.62
CA ASP A 144 2.10 -2.77 16.63
C ASP A 144 1.44 -1.44 16.19
N LEU A 145 1.97 -0.83 15.11
CA LEU A 145 1.52 0.47 14.59
C LEU A 145 0.93 0.35 13.18
N GLU A 146 0.04 1.28 12.82
CA GLU A 146 -0.67 1.30 11.54
C GLU A 146 0.15 1.91 10.40
N LEU A 147 0.95 2.94 10.71
CA LEU A 147 1.51 3.87 9.73
C LEU A 147 3.02 4.01 9.85
N GLY A 148 3.70 4.06 8.70
CA GLY A 148 5.07 4.51 8.58
C GLY A 148 5.31 5.35 7.33
N LEU A 149 6.37 6.16 7.35
CA LEU A 149 6.83 6.93 6.21
C LEU A 149 8.27 6.56 5.85
N VAL A 150 8.53 6.33 4.57
CA VAL A 150 9.89 6.41 4.02
C VAL A 150 10.06 7.80 3.43
N ILE A 151 11.12 8.50 3.85
CA ILE A 151 11.45 9.84 3.38
C ILE A 151 12.87 9.79 2.80
N ASN A 152 12.98 9.79 1.48
CA ASN A 152 14.26 9.91 0.79
C ASN A 152 14.54 11.35 0.38
N PHE A 153 15.49 11.99 1.08
CA PHE A 153 15.95 13.34 0.80
C PHE A 153 16.93 13.41 -0.39
N GLY A 154 17.40 12.27 -0.91
CA GLY A 154 18.31 12.22 -2.05
C GLY A 154 17.65 12.49 -3.41
N GLU A 155 16.31 12.49 -3.45
CA GLU A 155 15.55 12.75 -4.67
C GLU A 155 15.54 14.23 -5.07
N ARG A 156 15.31 14.48 -6.37
CA ARG A 156 15.23 15.85 -6.90
C ARG A 156 14.07 16.63 -6.29
N ARG A 157 12.95 15.96 -6.00
CA ARG A 157 11.83 16.52 -5.25
C ARG A 157 11.49 15.56 -4.13
N LEU A 158 11.27 16.06 -2.92
CA LEU A 158 10.95 15.21 -1.78
C LEU A 158 9.73 14.30 -2.03
N LYS A 159 8.72 14.79 -2.75
CA LYS A 159 7.51 14.02 -3.06
C LYS A 159 7.81 12.72 -3.82
N ASP A 160 8.88 12.69 -4.63
CA ASP A 160 9.27 11.53 -5.42
C ASP A 160 9.97 10.48 -4.52
N GLY A 161 10.58 10.93 -3.42
CA GLY A 161 11.19 10.10 -2.39
C GLY A 161 10.30 9.82 -1.17
N LEU A 162 9.04 10.25 -1.18
CA LEU A 162 8.11 10.11 -0.05
C LEU A 162 7.14 8.95 -0.28
N VAL A 163 7.26 7.90 0.54
CA VAL A 163 6.39 6.72 0.45
C VAL A 163 5.70 6.46 1.78
N ARG A 164 4.37 6.36 1.73
CA ARG A 164 3.57 5.89 2.88
C ARG A 164 3.51 4.36 2.88
N VAL A 165 3.75 3.77 4.04
CA VAL A 165 3.67 2.32 4.28
C VAL A 165 2.63 2.08 5.37
N LEU A 166 1.73 1.14 5.11
CA LEU A 166 0.68 0.74 6.05
C LEU A 166 0.92 -0.69 6.53
N ASN A 167 0.54 -0.95 7.78
CA ASN A 167 0.45 -2.26 8.37
C ASN A 167 -0.99 -2.81 8.22
N PRO A 168 -1.24 -3.71 7.24
CA PRO A 168 -2.57 -4.22 7.00
C PRO A 168 -3.11 -5.04 8.17
N ASP A 169 -2.25 -5.74 8.92
CA ASP A 169 -2.65 -6.62 10.02
C ASP A 169 -3.26 -5.79 11.17
N LYS A 170 -2.60 -4.68 11.51
CA LYS A 170 -3.12 -3.74 12.52
C LYS A 170 -4.42 -3.06 12.07
N LEU A 171 -4.50 -2.66 10.80
CA LEU A 171 -5.70 -2.04 10.25
C LEU A 171 -6.88 -3.01 10.19
N ALA A 172 -6.63 -4.30 9.95
CA ALA A 172 -7.66 -5.33 9.99
C ALA A 172 -8.14 -5.58 11.42
N ALA A 173 -7.23 -5.66 12.40
CA ALA A 173 -7.58 -5.82 13.81
C ALA A 173 -8.48 -4.67 14.32
N LEU A 174 -8.17 -3.42 13.95
CA LEU A 174 -8.98 -2.25 14.30
C LEU A 174 -10.39 -2.26 13.69
N LYS A 175 -10.61 -3.00 12.59
CA LYS A 175 -11.94 -3.16 11.96
C LYS A 175 -12.72 -4.34 12.54
N GLY A 176 -12.03 -5.37 13.02
CA GLY A 176 -12.65 -6.55 13.64
C GLY A 176 -13.32 -6.22 14.98
N ASP A 177 -12.77 -5.27 15.75
CA ASP A 177 -13.36 -4.80 17.01
C ASP A 177 -14.66 -3.98 16.83
N THR A 178 -15.03 -3.61 15.59
CA THR A 178 -16.24 -2.78 15.32
C THR A 178 -17.46 -3.56 14.83
N ASP A 179 -17.36 -4.88 14.61
CA ASP A 179 -18.47 -5.72 14.09
C ASP A 179 -19.32 -6.40 15.19
N ASP A 180 -18.98 -6.23 16.48
CA ASP A 180 -19.69 -6.85 17.62
C ASP A 180 -20.83 -5.99 18.24
N GLU A 181 -21.14 -4.81 17.69
CA GLU A 181 -22.33 -4.01 18.07
C GLU A 181 -23.45 -4.18 17.04
N TYR A 182 -24.04 -5.38 16.99
CA TYR A 182 -25.45 -5.53 16.63
C TYR A 182 -26.08 -6.37 17.72
N GLU A 183 -26.71 -5.69 18.68
CA GLU A 183 -27.66 -6.31 19.60
C GLU A 183 -28.72 -7.02 18.74
N ASP A 184 -28.81 -8.33 18.95
CA ASP A 184 -29.80 -9.22 18.39
C ASP A 184 -31.16 -8.77 18.93
N ASP A 185 -31.84 -7.87 18.20
CA ASP A 185 -33.27 -7.65 18.39
C ASP A 185 -33.95 -8.94 17.92
N GLU A 186 -34.02 -9.92 18.83
CA GLU A 186 -34.86 -11.11 18.73
C GLU A 186 -36.27 -10.63 18.34
N TYR A 187 -36.66 -10.88 17.09
CA TYR A 187 -38.05 -10.81 16.70
C TYR A 187 -38.75 -11.97 17.42
N GLU A 188 -39.38 -11.65 18.55
CA GLU A 188 -40.33 -12.55 19.22
C GLU A 188 -41.40 -12.96 18.20
N ASP A 189 -41.35 -14.24 17.86
CA ASP A 189 -42.27 -14.97 17.00
C ASP A 189 -43.55 -15.19 17.81
N ASP A 190 -44.56 -14.35 17.63
CA ASP A 190 -45.88 -14.55 18.22
C ASP A 190 -46.98 -14.36 17.16
N ASP A 191 -47.80 -15.42 17.09
CA ASP A 191 -49.21 -15.47 16.69
C ASP A 191 -49.56 -15.45 15.19
N GLU A 192 -50.52 -16.22 14.70
CA GLU A 192 -51.19 -17.46 15.09
C GLU A 192 -52.03 -17.81 13.84
N PHE A 193 -52.30 -19.09 13.66
CA PHE A 193 -53.09 -19.67 12.58
C PHE A 193 -54.56 -19.19 12.61
N GLU A 194 -55.16 -18.80 11.48
CA GLU A 194 -56.58 -19.05 11.21
C GLU A 194 -56.80 -19.45 9.75
N GLU A 195 -57.10 -20.74 9.56
CA GLU A 195 -57.75 -21.28 8.36
C GLU A 195 -59.23 -20.92 8.41
N GLU A 196 -59.78 -20.34 7.35
CA GLU A 196 -61.18 -20.54 7.01
C GLU A 196 -61.28 -20.93 5.53
N ASP A 197 -61.52 -22.23 5.33
CA ASP A 197 -62.25 -22.79 4.20
C ASP A 197 -63.57 -22.03 4.03
N ASP A 198 -63.95 -21.68 2.80
CA ASP A 198 -65.33 -21.89 2.40
C ASP A 198 -65.48 -22.11 0.88
N ASN A 199 -66.19 -23.20 0.61
CA ASN A 199 -66.41 -23.86 -0.66
C ASN A 199 -67.66 -23.28 -1.37
N GLU A 200 -67.71 -23.52 -2.69
CA GLU A 200 -68.78 -23.20 -3.64
C GLU A 200 -70.21 -23.51 -3.14
N SER A 201 -71.20 -22.74 -3.61
CA SER A 201 -72.31 -23.31 -4.40
C SER A 201 -73.27 -22.25 -4.93
N GLU A 202 -73.93 -22.65 -6.02
CA GLU A 202 -74.71 -21.91 -6.97
C GLU A 202 -76.19 -21.67 -6.54
N ASP A 203 -76.83 -20.81 -7.33
CA ASP A 203 -78.19 -20.93 -7.85
C ASP A 203 -79.40 -20.43 -7.03
N ALA A 204 -80.07 -19.43 -7.63
CA ALA A 204 -81.48 -19.14 -7.46
C ALA A 204 -82.00 -18.52 -8.77
N GLY A 205 -82.38 -19.39 -9.72
CA GLY A 205 -83.15 -19.07 -10.92
C GLY A 205 -84.10 -20.19 -11.31
#